data_AF-A0A0R1SEJ3-F1
#
_entry.id   AF-A0A0R1SEJ3-F1
#
_cell.length_a   1.000
_cell.length_b   1.000
_cell.length_c   1.000
_cell.angle_alpha   90.00
_cell.angle_beta   90.00
_cell.angle_gamma   90.00
#
_symmetry.space_group_name_H-M   'P 1'
#
loop_
_entity.id
_entity.type
_entity.pdbx_description
1 polymer ?
#
loop_
_entity_poly.entity_id
_entity_poly.type
_entity_poly.pdbx_seq_one_letter_code
_entity_poly.pdbx_strand_id
1 'polypeptide(L)'
;MKKKIISFLIAVSALLGLALLNGQTSEAATTENNNDPVIFVPGAFDNETSWKEMIAQLDPNNEHPVTKFSADIDGQILRQDVRSGNSNERPFVVVLFPQNSYTEKVISKDADALRDALLTYNQKNPFKQADIVGHSNGGTITTTYLEKNASKSGFSFHFNHFISIGTPYNFQAVNGADNTAFLNRLI
;
A
#
# COMPACT_ATOMS: atom_id res chain seq x y z
N MET A 1 -36.73 -55.75 -12.88
CA MET A 1 -35.28 -55.42 -13.00
C MET A 1 -35.02 -54.00 -13.46
N LYS A 2 -35.61 -53.52 -14.58
CA LYS A 2 -35.32 -52.18 -15.15
C LYS A 2 -35.49 -50.99 -14.16
N LYS A 3 -36.55 -50.97 -13.34
CA LYS A 3 -36.77 -49.88 -12.35
C LYS A 3 -35.69 -49.82 -11.27
N LYS A 4 -35.21 -50.97 -10.78
CA LYS A 4 -34.15 -51.04 -9.76
C LYS A 4 -32.79 -50.58 -10.30
N ILE A 5 -32.52 -50.86 -11.57
CA ILE A 5 -31.31 -50.40 -12.27
C ILE A 5 -31.34 -48.88 -12.47
N ILE A 6 -32.49 -48.32 -12.84
CA ILE A 6 -32.68 -46.87 -12.99
C ILE A 6 -32.50 -46.16 -11.64
N SER A 7 -33.12 -46.67 -10.57
CA SER A 7 -32.97 -46.10 -9.22
C SER A 7 -31.52 -46.15 -8.72
N PHE A 8 -30.79 -47.22 -9.05
CA PHE A 8 -29.38 -47.35 -8.71
C PHE A 8 -28.51 -46.34 -9.47
N LEU A 9 -28.75 -46.15 -10.76
CA LEU A 9 -28.03 -45.16 -11.57
C LEU A 9 -28.26 -43.72 -11.08
N ILE A 10 -29.49 -43.39 -10.68
CA ILE A 10 -29.82 -42.08 -10.11
C ILE A 10 -29.05 -41.88 -8.79
N ALA A 11 -29.05 -42.87 -7.90
CA ALA A 11 -28.32 -42.79 -6.64
C ALA A 11 -26.81 -42.61 -6.82
N VAL A 12 -26.21 -43.32 -7.79
CA VAL A 12 -24.78 -43.18 -8.13
C VAL A 12 -24.49 -41.78 -8.70
N SER A 13 -25.34 -41.25 -9.58
CA SER A 13 -25.17 -39.89 -10.11
C SER A 13 -25.30 -38.80 -9.05
N ALA A 14 -26.20 -38.99 -8.07
CA ALA A 14 -26.37 -38.05 -6.96
C ALA A 14 -25.16 -38.08 -6.02
N LEU A 15 -24.61 -39.27 -5.73
CA LEU A 15 -23.40 -39.44 -4.92
C LEU A 15 -22.16 -38.88 -5.63
N LEU A 16 -22.02 -39.06 -6.95
CA LEU A 16 -20.96 -38.42 -7.72
C LEU A 16 -21.10 -36.90 -7.73
N GLY A 17 -22.33 -36.38 -7.87
CA GLY A 17 -22.61 -34.95 -7.78
C GLY A 17 -22.23 -34.35 -6.43
N LEU A 18 -22.58 -35.00 -5.32
CA LEU A 18 -22.18 -34.56 -3.98
C LEU A 18 -20.66 -34.64 -3.76
N ALA A 19 -19.98 -35.68 -4.27
CA ALA A 19 -18.53 -35.81 -4.16
C ALA A 19 -17.78 -34.72 -4.95
N LEU A 20 -18.35 -34.25 -6.07
CA LEU A 20 -17.79 -33.15 -6.87
C LEU A 20 -18.07 -31.75 -6.29
N LEU A 21 -19.03 -31.62 -5.38
CA LEU A 21 -19.36 -30.35 -4.71
C LEU A 21 -18.52 -30.10 -3.44
N ASN A 22 -17.88 -31.14 -2.87
CA ASN A 22 -17.10 -31.05 -1.63
C ASN A 22 -15.63 -30.59 -1.83
N GLY A 23 -15.41 -29.58 -2.65
CA GLY A 23 -14.06 -29.05 -2.91
C GLY A 23 -13.97 -27.58 -3.29
N GLN A 24 -15.06 -26.81 -3.20
CA GLN A 24 -15.03 -25.37 -3.43
C GLN A 24 -15.36 -24.63 -2.14
N THR A 25 -14.43 -24.66 -1.19
CA THR A 25 -14.25 -23.51 -0.32
C THR A 25 -13.74 -22.39 -1.23
N SER A 26 -14.65 -21.51 -1.63
CA SER A 26 -14.25 -20.21 -2.17
C SER A 26 -13.61 -19.42 -1.04
N GLU A 27 -12.36 -19.72 -0.69
CA GLU A 27 -11.48 -18.64 -0.26
C GLU A 27 -11.51 -17.65 -1.41
N ALA A 28 -11.94 -16.42 -1.13
CA ALA A 28 -11.76 -15.34 -2.06
C ALA A 28 -10.24 -15.26 -2.29
N ALA A 29 -9.77 -15.88 -3.37
CA ALA A 29 -8.42 -15.70 -3.85
C ALA A 29 -8.35 -14.25 -4.33
N THR A 30 -8.12 -13.33 -3.40
CA THR A 30 -7.38 -12.13 -3.71
C THR A 30 -6.06 -12.65 -4.24
N THR A 31 -5.86 -12.58 -5.55
CA THR A 31 -4.56 -12.78 -6.17
C THR A 31 -3.66 -11.64 -5.69
N GLU A 32 -3.28 -11.66 -4.42
CA GLU A 32 -2.19 -10.86 -3.90
C GLU A 32 -0.95 -11.43 -4.60
N ASN A 33 -0.47 -10.70 -5.61
CA ASN A 33 0.77 -11.03 -6.24
C ASN A 33 1.87 -10.70 -5.22
N ASN A 34 2.71 -11.68 -4.90
CA ASN A 34 3.81 -11.48 -3.93
C ASN A 34 4.80 -10.38 -4.37
N ASN A 35 4.69 -9.87 -5.60
CA ASN A 35 5.47 -8.73 -6.08
C ASN A 35 4.81 -7.36 -5.83
N ASP A 36 3.53 -7.29 -5.45
CA ASP A 36 2.82 -6.03 -5.22
C ASP A 36 3.31 -5.42 -3.90
N PRO A 37 3.99 -4.26 -3.90
CA PRO A 37 4.59 -3.73 -2.68
C PRO A 37 3.54 -3.18 -1.71
N VAL A 38 3.91 -3.12 -0.43
CA VAL A 38 3.26 -2.26 0.57
C VAL A 38 4.14 -1.03 0.78
N ILE A 39 3.63 0.13 0.40
CA ILE A 39 4.34 1.40 0.51
C ILE A 39 4.03 2.02 1.86
N PHE A 40 5.05 2.24 2.68
CA PHE A 40 4.96 2.98 3.93
C PHE A 40 5.47 4.40 3.72
N VAL A 41 4.63 5.36 4.07
CA VAL A 41 4.90 6.80 4.01
C VAL A 41 4.81 7.33 5.44
N PRO A 42 5.92 7.40 6.18
CA PRO A 42 5.94 7.93 7.53
C PRO A 42 5.69 9.45 7.56
N GLY A 43 5.46 9.99 8.76
CA GLY A 43 5.11 11.39 8.96
C GLY A 43 6.32 12.30 9.17
N ALA A 44 6.05 13.58 9.43
CA ALA A 44 7.07 14.50 9.91
C ALA A 44 7.61 13.99 11.25
N PHE A 45 8.92 14.15 11.46
CA PHE A 45 9.71 13.70 12.62
C PHE A 45 10.11 12.22 12.64
N ASP A 46 9.68 11.43 11.66
CA ASP A 46 10.22 10.07 11.50
C ASP A 46 11.70 10.16 11.10
N ASN A 47 12.56 9.61 11.97
CA ASN A 47 14.00 9.55 11.77
C ASN A 47 14.41 8.11 11.45
N GLU A 48 15.71 7.87 11.25
CA GLU A 48 16.24 6.53 10.95
C GLU A 48 15.84 5.44 11.97
N THR A 49 15.44 5.81 13.18
CA THR A 49 15.02 4.88 14.23
C THR A 49 13.53 4.56 14.11
N SER A 50 12.66 5.56 13.98
CA SER A 50 11.20 5.38 14.04
C SER A 50 10.65 4.44 12.95
N TRP A 51 11.15 4.56 11.71
CA TRP A 51 10.71 3.66 10.64
C TRP A 51 11.20 2.22 10.85
N LYS A 52 12.41 2.03 11.42
CA LYS A 52 12.96 0.70 11.71
C LYS A 52 12.15 0.00 12.80
N GLU A 53 11.77 0.73 13.84
CA GLU A 53 10.92 0.20 14.91
C GLU A 53 9.55 -0.21 14.38
N MET A 54 8.94 0.59 13.50
CA MET A 54 7.70 0.22 12.82
C MET A 54 7.87 -1.08 12.01
N ILE A 55 8.89 -1.18 11.17
CA ILE A 55 9.13 -2.38 10.36
C ILE A 55 9.42 -3.60 11.25
N ALA A 56 10.16 -3.45 12.35
CA ALA A 56 10.43 -4.54 13.29
C ALA A 56 9.17 -5.05 14.01
N GLN A 57 8.17 -4.18 14.22
CA GLN A 57 6.88 -4.59 14.78
C GLN A 57 5.99 -5.28 13.76
N LEU A 58 5.99 -4.79 12.51
CA LEU A 58 5.17 -5.35 11.42
C LEU A 58 5.73 -6.64 10.85
N ASP A 59 7.05 -6.79 10.84
CA ASP A 59 7.77 -7.95 10.31
C ASP A 59 8.83 -8.43 11.31
N PRO A 60 8.41 -9.01 12.45
CA PRO A 60 9.32 -9.41 13.52
C PRO A 60 10.26 -10.56 13.14
N ASN A 61 9.86 -11.37 12.15
CA ASN A 61 10.62 -12.52 11.67
C ASN A 61 11.54 -12.18 10.49
N ASN A 62 11.52 -10.93 10.04
CA ASN A 62 12.28 -10.47 8.90
C ASN A 62 11.97 -11.26 7.60
N GLU A 63 10.71 -11.53 7.33
CA GLU A 63 10.24 -12.26 6.15
C GLU A 63 10.12 -11.38 4.89
N HIS A 64 9.74 -10.12 4.99
CA HIS A 64 9.49 -9.26 3.82
C HIS A 64 10.77 -8.61 3.24
N PRO A 65 10.97 -8.54 1.92
CA PRO A 65 11.99 -7.67 1.34
C PRO A 65 11.76 -6.21 1.75
N VAL A 66 12.81 -5.43 2.02
CA VAL A 66 12.68 -4.02 2.42
C VAL A 66 13.57 -3.12 1.57
N THR A 67 12.93 -2.17 0.88
CA THR A 67 13.61 -1.06 0.20
C THR A 67 13.23 0.26 0.86
N LYS A 68 14.22 1.09 1.16
CA LYS A 68 14.03 2.44 1.68
C LYS A 68 14.40 3.46 0.61
N PHE A 69 13.61 4.52 0.53
CA PHE A 69 13.89 5.73 -0.22
C PHE A 69 14.00 6.93 0.72
N SER A 70 14.96 7.80 0.46
CA SER A 70 15.12 9.06 1.19
C SER A 70 15.22 10.19 0.18
N ALA A 71 14.27 11.12 0.25
CA ALA A 71 14.34 12.36 -0.51
C ALA A 71 15.23 13.38 0.21
N ASP A 72 16.02 14.13 -0.53
CA ASP A 72 16.76 15.28 0.00
C ASP A 72 16.00 16.60 -0.19
N ILE A 73 16.55 17.70 0.34
CA ILE A 73 15.95 19.03 0.27
C ILE A 73 15.81 19.57 -1.15
N ASP A 74 16.42 18.95 -2.16
CA ASP A 74 16.26 19.34 -3.57
C ASP A 74 15.31 18.41 -4.31
N GLY A 75 14.81 17.36 -3.64
CA GLY A 75 13.89 16.37 -4.20
C GLY A 75 14.61 15.17 -4.82
N GLN A 76 15.93 15.05 -4.68
CA GLN A 76 16.67 13.91 -5.19
C GLN A 76 16.38 12.68 -4.33
N ILE A 77 16.19 11.54 -4.99
CA ILE A 77 15.81 10.29 -4.35
C ILE A 77 17.03 9.38 -4.20
N LEU A 78 17.39 9.05 -2.96
CA LEU A 78 18.35 7.99 -2.63
C LEU A 78 17.61 6.69 -2.36
N ARG A 79 17.96 5.62 -3.09
CA ARG A 79 17.49 4.26 -2.83
C ARG A 79 18.48 3.48 -1.97
N GLN A 80 17.96 2.71 -1.03
CA GLN A 80 18.70 1.72 -0.26
C GLN A 80 17.90 0.43 -0.15
N ASP A 81 18.43 -0.67 -0.68
CA ASP A 81 17.85 -2.01 -0.43
C ASP A 81 18.36 -2.48 0.95
N VAL A 82 17.50 -2.39 1.95
CA VAL A 82 17.84 -2.60 3.37
C VAL A 82 17.95 -4.09 3.68
N ARG A 83 17.03 -4.88 3.12
CA ARG A 83 16.90 -6.31 3.42
C ARG A 83 16.31 -7.04 2.22
N SER A 84 16.87 -8.20 1.87
CA SER A 84 16.38 -9.01 0.76
C SER A 84 15.13 -9.83 1.10
N GLY A 85 14.95 -10.23 2.37
CA GLY A 85 13.79 -11.01 2.83
C GLY A 85 13.62 -12.35 2.09
N ASN A 86 12.42 -12.91 2.21
CA ASN A 86 11.91 -14.00 1.39
C ASN A 86 11.26 -13.42 0.14
N SER A 87 11.71 -13.83 -1.05
CA SER A 87 11.18 -13.31 -2.33
C SER A 87 9.73 -13.68 -2.61
N ASN A 88 9.17 -14.62 -1.84
CA ASN A 88 7.76 -14.99 -1.92
C ASN A 88 6.87 -14.09 -1.04
N GLU A 89 7.42 -13.13 -0.30
CA GLU A 89 6.65 -12.18 0.49
C GLU A 89 6.55 -10.83 -0.19
N ARG A 90 5.43 -10.13 0.05
CA ARG A 90 5.22 -8.77 -0.49
C ARG A 90 6.32 -7.82 -0.03
N PRO A 91 6.97 -7.07 -0.93
CA PRO A 91 8.04 -6.17 -0.53
C PRO A 91 7.50 -4.95 0.23
N PHE A 92 8.17 -4.58 1.31
CA PHE A 92 7.93 -3.33 2.03
C PHE A 92 8.79 -2.22 1.43
N VAL A 93 8.16 -1.10 1.09
CA VAL A 93 8.85 0.07 0.52
C VAL A 93 8.61 1.27 1.43
N VAL A 94 9.66 1.77 2.06
CA VAL A 94 9.57 2.93 2.96
C VAL A 94 10.05 4.17 2.24
N VAL A 95 9.29 5.28 2.26
CA VAL A 95 9.67 6.54 1.62
C VAL A 95 9.75 7.66 2.67
N LEU A 96 10.95 8.20 2.88
CA LEU A 96 11.25 9.25 3.86
C LEU A 96 11.49 10.59 3.18
N PHE A 97 11.15 11.68 3.87
CA PHE A 97 11.22 13.04 3.36
C PHE A 97 12.13 13.92 4.23
N PRO A 98 12.76 14.95 3.65
CA PRO A 98 13.79 15.75 4.32
C PRO A 98 13.21 16.77 5.32
N GLN A 99 11.93 17.13 5.18
CA GLN A 99 11.37 18.33 5.78
C GLN A 99 10.23 18.04 6.76
N ASN A 100 10.44 18.43 8.02
CA ASN A 100 9.46 18.29 9.09
C ASN A 100 8.57 19.53 9.15
N SER A 101 7.60 19.65 8.23
CA SER A 101 6.66 20.79 8.22
C SER A 101 5.26 20.37 7.82
N TYR A 102 4.27 21.04 8.42
CA TYR A 102 2.84 20.87 8.13
C TYR A 102 2.32 21.91 7.12
N THR A 103 3.20 22.56 6.36
CA THR A 103 2.77 23.57 5.38
C THR A 103 2.42 22.91 4.04
N GLU A 104 1.41 23.45 3.36
CA GLU A 104 0.98 22.93 2.04
C GLU A 104 2.09 22.88 1.01
N LYS A 105 2.99 23.86 1.04
CA LYS A 105 4.15 23.91 0.13
C LYS A 105 5.07 22.71 0.32
N VAL A 106 5.31 22.32 1.58
CA VAL A 106 6.16 21.18 1.91
C VAL A 106 5.46 19.87 1.55
N ILE A 107 4.20 19.71 1.95
CA ILE A 107 3.40 18.52 1.60
C ILE A 107 3.33 18.31 0.09
N SER A 108 3.12 19.37 -0.70
CA SER A 108 3.07 19.27 -2.16
C SER A 108 4.41 18.82 -2.76
N LYS A 109 5.52 19.30 -2.20
CA LYS A 109 6.87 18.90 -2.61
C LYS A 109 7.17 17.45 -2.24
N ASP A 110 6.81 17.04 -1.02
CA ASP A 110 6.99 15.66 -0.58
C ASP A 110 6.11 14.69 -1.38
N ALA A 111 4.93 15.15 -1.83
CA ALA A 111 4.10 14.38 -2.77
C ALA A 111 4.75 14.20 -4.15
N ASP A 112 5.52 15.17 -4.63
CA ASP A 112 6.33 15.01 -5.85
C ASP A 112 7.51 14.06 -5.60
N ALA A 113 8.16 14.14 -4.44
CA ALA A 113 9.20 13.20 -4.06
C ALA A 113 8.66 11.75 -3.92
N LEU A 114 7.45 11.57 -3.40
CA LEU A 114 6.77 10.27 -3.34
C LEU A 114 6.57 9.70 -4.75
N ARG A 115 6.08 10.51 -5.70
CA ARG A 115 5.98 10.12 -7.12
C ARG A 115 7.33 9.62 -7.65
N ASP A 116 8.39 10.41 -7.43
CA ASP A 116 9.71 10.12 -7.99
C ASP A 116 10.35 8.88 -7.35
N ALA A 117 10.11 8.65 -6.05
CA ALA A 117 10.51 7.43 -5.36
C ALA A 117 9.81 6.20 -5.92
N LEU A 118 8.49 6.27 -6.14
CA LEU A 118 7.72 5.16 -6.71
C LEU A 118 8.12 4.85 -8.16
N LEU A 119 8.38 5.88 -8.97
CA LEU A 119 8.92 5.70 -10.32
C LEU A 119 10.31 5.05 -10.30
N THR A 120 11.18 5.48 -9.38
CA THR A 120 12.52 4.93 -9.21
C THR A 120 12.49 3.49 -8.71
N TYR A 121 11.57 3.14 -7.81
CA TYR A 121 11.32 1.76 -7.39
C TYR A 121 10.90 0.91 -8.58
N ASN A 122 9.90 1.39 -9.34
CA ASN A 122 9.32 0.68 -10.48
C ASN A 122 10.34 0.37 -11.59
N GLN A 123 11.36 1.21 -11.77
CA GLN A 123 12.42 0.98 -12.77
C GLN A 123 13.23 -0.30 -12.53
N LYS A 124 13.42 -0.71 -11.27
CA LYS A 124 14.16 -1.94 -10.92
C LYS A 124 13.24 -3.07 -10.45
N ASN A 125 12.09 -2.72 -9.87
CA ASN A 125 11.11 -3.66 -9.35
C ASN A 125 9.75 -3.33 -9.97
N PRO A 126 9.48 -3.80 -11.20
CA PRO A 126 8.25 -3.45 -11.89
C PRO A 126 7.01 -3.88 -11.11
N PHE A 127 6.12 -2.93 -10.87
CA PHE A 127 4.82 -3.15 -10.24
C PHE A 127 3.76 -2.27 -10.90
N LYS A 128 2.50 -2.70 -10.77
CA LYS A 128 1.33 -1.91 -11.18
C LYS A 128 0.36 -1.71 -10.04
N GLN A 129 0.25 -2.70 -9.17
CA GLN A 129 -0.62 -2.68 -8.00
C GLN A 129 0.23 -2.55 -6.75
N ALA A 130 -0.28 -1.84 -5.75
CA ALA A 130 0.35 -1.70 -4.46
C ALA A 130 -0.71 -1.42 -3.39
N ASP A 131 -0.33 -1.53 -2.14
CA ASP A 131 -1.04 -0.87 -1.04
C ASP A 131 -0.18 0.27 -0.51
N ILE A 132 -0.81 1.27 0.10
CA ILE A 132 -0.09 2.40 0.69
C ILE A 132 -0.62 2.74 2.09
N VAL A 133 0.31 2.94 3.00
CA VAL A 133 0.05 3.27 4.40
C VAL A 133 0.73 4.61 4.72
N GLY A 134 -0.08 5.62 5.02
CA GLY A 134 0.39 6.94 5.43
C GLY A 134 0.20 7.16 6.92
N HIS A 135 1.29 7.45 7.64
CA HIS A 135 1.24 7.80 9.06
C HIS A 135 1.41 9.31 9.25
N SER A 136 0.59 9.95 10.09
CA SER A 136 0.67 11.39 10.38
C SER A 136 0.71 12.18 9.05
N ASN A 137 1.71 13.03 8.81
CA ASN A 137 1.85 13.76 7.54
C ASN A 137 1.98 12.88 6.31
N GLY A 138 2.44 11.64 6.45
CA GLY A 138 2.52 10.69 5.34
C GLY A 138 1.17 10.41 4.69
N GLY A 139 0.07 10.46 5.45
CA GLY A 139 -1.28 10.36 4.87
C GLY A 139 -1.66 11.60 4.05
N THR A 140 -1.30 12.80 4.52
CA THR A 140 -1.52 14.05 3.78
C THR A 140 -0.66 14.10 2.51
N ILE A 141 0.60 13.66 2.58
CA ILE A 141 1.51 13.50 1.43
C ILE A 141 0.92 12.52 0.42
N THR A 142 0.49 11.35 0.88
CA THR A 142 -0.12 10.31 0.03
C THR A 142 -1.38 10.83 -0.67
N THR A 143 -2.26 11.50 0.09
CA THR A 143 -3.50 12.09 -0.46
C THR A 143 -3.17 13.12 -1.54
N THR A 144 -2.24 14.03 -1.24
CA THR A 144 -1.78 15.06 -2.19
C THR A 144 -1.17 14.44 -3.46
N TYR A 145 -0.39 13.37 -3.30
CA TYR A 145 0.19 12.63 -4.42
C TYR A 145 -0.90 12.02 -5.32
N LEU A 146 -1.91 11.36 -4.73
CA LEU A 146 -3.00 10.74 -5.47
C LEU A 146 -3.84 11.81 -6.20
N GLU A 147 -4.21 12.89 -5.52
CA GLU A 147 -4.99 13.98 -6.13
C GLU A 147 -4.24 14.66 -7.28
N LYS A 148 -2.92 14.84 -7.15
CA LYS A 148 -2.09 15.45 -8.20
C LYS A 148 -1.91 14.55 -9.42
N ASN A 149 -2.04 13.22 -9.30
CA ASN A 149 -1.53 12.30 -10.32
C ASN A 149 -2.52 11.26 -10.82
N ALA A 150 -3.46 10.77 -10.01
CA ALA A 150 -4.34 9.65 -10.37
C ALA A 150 -5.24 9.94 -11.57
N SER A 151 -5.59 11.21 -11.82
CA SER A 151 -6.38 11.65 -12.97
C SER A 151 -5.57 11.94 -14.23
N LYS A 152 -4.22 11.97 -14.14
CA LYS A 152 -3.36 12.26 -15.29
C LYS A 152 -3.30 11.04 -16.22
N SER A 153 -3.40 11.30 -17.52
CA SER A 153 -3.19 10.27 -18.54
C SER A 153 -1.80 9.65 -18.37
N GLY A 154 -1.75 8.32 -18.34
CA GLY A 154 -0.49 7.57 -18.18
C GLY A 154 -0.02 7.40 -16.73
N PHE A 155 -0.86 7.67 -15.73
CA PHE A 155 -0.59 7.24 -14.36
C PHE A 155 -0.53 5.70 -14.29
N SER A 156 0.63 5.17 -13.91
CA SER A 156 0.97 3.74 -14.06
C SER A 156 0.64 2.87 -12.86
N PHE A 157 0.18 3.47 -11.76
CA PHE A 157 0.02 2.79 -10.49
C PHE A 157 -1.45 2.69 -10.10
N HIS A 158 -1.82 1.57 -9.49
CA HIS A 158 -3.11 1.32 -8.88
C HIS A 158 -2.89 0.97 -7.41
N PHE A 159 -3.52 1.70 -6.51
CA PHE A 159 -3.44 1.40 -5.08
C PHE A 159 -4.73 0.72 -4.65
N ASN A 160 -4.67 -0.55 -4.27
CA ASN A 160 -5.86 -1.32 -3.89
C ASN A 160 -6.40 -0.81 -2.55
N HIS A 161 -5.50 -0.54 -1.61
CA HIS A 161 -5.81 0.01 -0.30
C HIS A 161 -4.94 1.22 0.02
N PHE A 162 -5.58 2.24 0.58
CA PHE A 162 -4.90 3.35 1.26
C PHE A 162 -5.34 3.39 2.72
N ILE A 163 -4.39 3.20 3.64
CA ILE A 163 -4.60 3.32 5.08
C ILE A 163 -3.94 4.61 5.56
N SER A 164 -4.71 5.45 6.26
CA SER A 164 -4.27 6.72 6.82
C SER A 164 -4.36 6.65 8.35
N ILE A 165 -3.25 6.87 9.06
CA ILE A 165 -3.14 6.66 10.52
C ILE A 165 -2.77 7.97 11.19
N GLY A 166 -3.68 8.53 12.00
CA GLY A 166 -3.43 9.76 12.76
C GLY A 166 -3.12 10.97 11.89
N THR A 167 -3.59 10.99 10.64
CA THR A 167 -3.25 12.02 9.65
C THR A 167 -3.99 13.33 9.91
N PRO A 168 -3.26 14.45 10.08
CA PRO A 168 -3.86 15.75 10.34
C PRO A 168 -4.30 16.41 9.03
N TYR A 169 -5.46 16.02 8.50
CA TYR A 169 -6.02 16.61 7.28
C TYR A 169 -6.37 18.10 7.42
N ASN A 170 -6.50 18.63 8.64
CA ASN A 170 -6.59 20.07 8.88
C ASN A 170 -5.29 20.69 9.41
N PHE A 171 -4.14 20.05 9.16
CA PHE A 171 -2.85 20.39 9.76
C PHE A 171 -2.91 20.56 11.29
N GLN A 172 -2.14 21.48 11.85
CA GLN A 172 -2.06 21.76 13.27
C GLN A 172 -3.24 22.61 13.79
N ALA A 173 -4.38 22.58 13.10
CA ALA A 173 -5.59 23.25 13.54
C ALA A 173 -6.04 22.67 14.89
N VAL A 174 -6.39 23.57 15.82
CA VAL A 174 -7.01 23.20 17.09
C VAL A 174 -8.49 22.89 16.90
N ASN A 175 -9.10 22.21 17.87
CA ASN A 175 -10.52 21.89 17.81
C ASN A 175 -11.37 23.16 17.63
N GLY A 176 -12.24 23.14 16.61
CA GLY A 176 -13.12 24.27 16.26
C GLY A 176 -12.46 25.37 15.44
N ALA A 177 -11.19 25.24 15.07
CA ALA A 177 -10.58 26.14 14.09
C ALA A 177 -11.16 25.91 12.69
N ASP A 178 -11.13 26.97 11.88
CA ASP A 178 -11.57 26.91 10.49
C ASP A 178 -10.77 25.89 9.68
N ASN A 179 -11.39 25.40 8.60
CA ASN A 179 -10.72 24.55 7.65
C ASN A 179 -9.57 25.30 6.96
N THR A 180 -8.41 24.67 6.94
CA THR A 180 -7.28 25.06 6.09
C THR A 180 -7.68 24.99 4.61
N ALA A 181 -6.97 25.72 3.76
CA ALA A 181 -7.19 25.64 2.32
C ALA A 181 -6.96 24.22 1.79
N PHE A 182 -6.04 23.47 2.40
CA PHE A 182 -5.85 22.05 2.14
C PHE A 182 -7.11 21.23 2.42
N LEU A 183 -7.67 21.27 3.63
CA LEU A 183 -8.87 20.49 3.95
C LEU A 183 -10.05 20.86 3.06
N ASN A 184 -10.25 22.16 2.78
CA ASN A 184 -11.32 22.63 1.89
C ASN A 184 -11.22 22.12 0.45
N ARG A 185 -10.05 21.63 0.00
CA ARG A 185 -9.94 21.01 -1.33
C ARG A 185 -10.37 19.54 -1.33
N LEU A 186 -10.38 18.89 -0.17
CA LEU A 186 -10.69 17.47 -0.02
C LEU A 186 -12.19 17.18 0.13
N ILE A 187 -13.00 18.18 0.49
CA ILE A 187 -14.41 18.04 0.88
C ILE A 187 -15.36 18.88 0.03
#